data_AF-A0A094AKX4-F1
#
_entry.id   AF-A0A094AKX4-F1
#
_cell.length_a   1.000
_cell.length_b   1.000
_cell.length_c   1.000
_cell.angle_alpha   90.00
_cell.angle_beta   90.00
_cell.angle_gamma   90.00
#
_symmetry.space_group_name_H-M   'P 1'
#
loop_
_entity.id
_entity.type
_entity.pdbx_description
1 polymer ?
#
loop_
_entity_poly.entity_id
_entity_poly.type
_entity_poly.pdbx_seq_one_letter_code
_entity_poly.pdbx_strand_id
1 'polypeptide(L)'
;KATERPHTPTEHDIFEKVFVNSSPPDFNTLQKANSVLSKALNEPLSSPTKRYIHKLADRTEQLSTHHILQQRETENLRNIIQKRRAQNKGKRAVLKGQFHISTQELQSQVAEAEAATATASQRPRTSPRLNYHTVIEEIDEESEEELFDSDLDELAL
;
A
#
# COMPACT_ATOMS: atom_id res chain seq x y z
N LYS A 1 -41.28 15.25 -9.61
CA LYS A 1 -40.28 15.55 -10.66
C LYS A 1 -40.11 17.08 -10.66
N ALA A 2 -39.13 17.60 -9.93
CA ALA A 2 -38.96 19.05 -9.79
C ALA A 2 -38.38 19.61 -11.08
N THR A 3 -39.09 20.54 -11.70
CA THR A 3 -38.66 21.32 -12.86
C THR A 3 -37.51 22.23 -12.45
N GLU A 4 -36.30 21.94 -12.92
CA GLU A 4 -35.14 22.81 -12.75
C GLU A 4 -35.43 24.17 -13.39
N ARG A 5 -35.22 25.23 -12.62
CA ARG A 5 -35.28 26.62 -13.12
C ARG A 5 -34.16 26.80 -14.15
N PRO A 6 -34.35 27.62 -15.20
CA PRO A 6 -33.28 27.88 -16.17
C PRO A 6 -32.08 28.52 -15.45
N HIS A 7 -31.02 27.73 -15.27
CA HIS A 7 -29.78 28.19 -14.67
C HIS A 7 -28.95 28.88 -15.77
N THR A 8 -28.58 30.14 -15.56
CA THR A 8 -27.60 30.82 -16.40
C THR A 8 -26.23 30.19 -16.16
N PRO A 9 -25.59 29.58 -17.17
CA PRO A 9 -24.33 28.88 -16.95
C PRO A 9 -23.29 29.86 -16.39
N THR A 10 -22.76 29.55 -15.21
CA THR A 10 -21.75 30.38 -14.54
C THR A 10 -20.41 29.66 -14.60
N GLU A 11 -19.28 30.39 -14.56
CA GLU A 11 -17.94 29.78 -14.56
C GLU A 11 -17.75 28.73 -13.46
N HIS A 12 -18.47 28.87 -12.33
CA HIS A 12 -18.47 27.97 -11.19
C HIS A 12 -19.16 26.61 -11.46
N ASP A 13 -19.94 26.47 -12.54
CA ASP A 13 -20.59 25.21 -12.92
C ASP A 13 -19.58 24.13 -13.28
N ILE A 14 -18.33 24.53 -13.57
CA ILE A 14 -17.23 23.58 -13.81
C ILE A 14 -16.99 22.69 -12.59
N PHE A 15 -17.19 23.20 -11.36
CA PHE A 15 -16.97 22.47 -10.11
C PHE A 15 -17.91 21.29 -9.91
N GLU A 16 -19.12 21.37 -10.46
CA GLU A 16 -20.05 20.26 -10.44
C GLU A 16 -19.72 19.22 -11.51
N LYS A 17 -18.96 19.56 -12.55
CA LYS A 17 -18.65 18.66 -13.67
C LYS A 17 -17.35 17.88 -13.47
N VAL A 18 -16.39 18.37 -12.67
CA VAL A 18 -15.05 17.75 -12.54
C VAL A 18 -15.08 16.30 -12.05
N PHE A 19 -16.01 15.95 -11.16
CA PHE A 19 -15.93 14.69 -10.40
C PHE A 19 -17.11 13.73 -10.60
N VAL A 20 -18.02 13.99 -11.55
CA VAL A 20 -19.30 13.25 -11.67
C VAL A 20 -19.20 12.02 -12.57
N ASN A 21 -18.29 12.01 -13.56
CA ASN A 21 -18.36 11.03 -14.65
C ASN A 21 -17.10 10.19 -14.89
N SER A 22 -15.95 10.51 -14.28
CA SER A 22 -14.73 9.72 -14.46
C SER A 22 -13.85 9.75 -13.21
N SER A 23 -13.47 8.56 -12.73
CA SER A 23 -12.30 8.41 -11.87
C SER A 23 -11.21 7.75 -12.70
N PRO A 24 -10.05 8.40 -12.89
CA PRO A 24 -9.68 9.75 -12.42
C PRO A 24 -10.38 10.88 -13.19
N PRO A 25 -10.51 12.10 -12.61
CA PRO A 25 -11.01 13.26 -13.31
C PRO A 25 -10.09 13.62 -14.50
N ASP A 26 -10.66 14.08 -15.61
CA ASP A 26 -9.89 14.52 -16.79
C ASP A 26 -8.92 15.67 -16.42
N PHE A 27 -7.66 15.55 -16.86
CA PHE A 27 -6.59 16.48 -16.51
C PHE A 27 -6.91 17.92 -16.95
N ASN A 28 -7.40 18.09 -18.18
CA ASN A 28 -7.72 19.42 -18.72
C ASN A 28 -8.87 20.06 -17.94
N THR A 29 -9.87 19.26 -17.57
CA THR A 29 -11.02 19.70 -16.79
C THR A 29 -10.62 20.09 -15.36
N LEU A 30 -9.77 19.29 -14.72
CA LEU A 30 -9.23 19.57 -13.38
C LEU A 30 -8.37 20.83 -13.37
N GLN A 31 -7.49 21.00 -14.36
CA GLN A 31 -6.63 22.19 -14.48
C GLN A 31 -7.47 23.47 -14.66
N LYS A 32 -8.49 23.43 -15.52
CA LYS A 32 -9.42 24.54 -15.71
C LYS A 32 -10.16 24.89 -14.42
N ALA A 33 -10.68 23.90 -13.71
CA ALA A 33 -11.36 24.11 -12.44
C ALA A 33 -10.42 24.69 -11.38
N ASN A 34 -9.18 24.23 -11.31
CA ASN A 34 -8.17 24.79 -10.41
C ASN A 34 -7.84 26.25 -10.75
N SER A 35 -7.76 26.61 -12.03
CA SER A 35 -7.57 28.01 -12.45
C SER A 35 -8.75 28.90 -12.04
N VAL A 36 -9.99 28.42 -12.19
CA VAL A 36 -11.20 29.14 -11.73
C VAL A 36 -11.20 29.28 -10.20
N LEU A 37 -10.83 28.22 -9.47
CA LEU A 37 -10.67 28.26 -8.01
C LEU A 37 -9.64 29.31 -7.58
N SER A 38 -8.46 29.33 -8.22
CA SER A 38 -7.41 30.31 -7.90
C SER A 38 -7.86 31.75 -8.08
N LYS A 39 -8.70 32.03 -9.08
CA LYS A 39 -9.31 33.35 -9.26
C LYS A 39 -10.32 33.65 -8.17
N ALA A 40 -11.21 32.70 -7.87
CA ALA A 40 -12.29 32.84 -6.89
C ALA A 40 -11.78 32.99 -5.44
N LEU A 41 -10.57 32.54 -5.12
CA LEU A 41 -9.97 32.70 -3.79
C LEU A 41 -9.62 34.15 -3.43
N ASN A 42 -9.55 35.07 -4.41
CA ASN A 42 -9.30 36.49 -4.16
C ASN A 42 -10.58 37.26 -3.80
N GLU A 43 -11.74 36.61 -3.87
CA GLU A 43 -13.05 37.18 -3.57
C GLU A 43 -13.71 36.43 -2.39
N PRO A 44 -14.78 36.98 -1.79
CA PRO A 44 -15.58 36.26 -0.80
C PRO A 44 -16.03 34.89 -1.35
N LEU A 45 -15.64 33.82 -0.66
CA LEU A 45 -15.86 32.44 -1.09
C LEU A 45 -17.35 32.11 -1.30
N SER A 46 -17.73 31.89 -2.56
CA SER A 46 -19.06 31.44 -2.94
C SER A 46 -19.32 29.98 -2.53
N SER A 47 -20.59 29.59 -2.39
CA SER A 47 -20.99 28.22 -2.01
C SER A 47 -20.44 27.13 -2.96
N PRO A 48 -20.49 27.31 -4.30
CA PRO A 48 -19.89 26.35 -5.23
C PRO A 48 -18.38 26.16 -5.03
N THR A 49 -17.65 27.25 -4.77
CA THR A 49 -16.19 27.22 -4.53
C THR A 49 -15.85 26.44 -3.26
N LYS A 50 -16.59 26.68 -2.17
CA LYS A 50 -16.43 25.91 -0.91
C LYS A 50 -16.65 24.42 -1.13
N ARG A 51 -17.72 24.06 -1.86
CA ARG A 51 -18.03 22.66 -2.18
C ARG A 51 -16.92 22.01 -3.01
N TYR A 52 -16.35 22.73 -3.97
CA TYR A 52 -15.22 22.24 -4.76
C TYR A 52 -13.99 21.96 -3.89
N ILE A 53 -13.68 22.84 -2.92
CA ILE A 53 -12.58 22.64 -1.98
C ILE A 53 -12.76 21.36 -1.15
N HIS A 54 -13.96 21.12 -0.59
CA HIS A 54 -14.23 19.88 0.14
C HIS A 54 -14.10 18.64 -0.75
N LYS A 55 -14.67 18.68 -1.97
CA LYS A 55 -14.52 17.59 -2.94
C LYS A 55 -13.04 17.33 -3.28
N LEU A 56 -12.22 18.38 -3.40
CA LEU A 56 -10.78 18.22 -3.62
C LEU A 56 -10.11 17.51 -2.44
N ALA A 57 -10.39 17.92 -1.21
CA ALA A 57 -9.85 17.27 -0.01
C ALA A 57 -10.19 15.77 0.01
N ASP A 58 -11.47 15.42 -0.10
CA ASP A 58 -11.94 14.03 -0.13
C ASP A 58 -11.25 13.21 -1.22
N ARG A 59 -11.08 13.79 -2.41
CA ARG A 59 -10.43 13.11 -3.55
C ARG A 59 -8.93 12.94 -3.33
N THR A 60 -8.25 13.90 -2.71
CA THR A 60 -6.82 13.76 -2.39
C THR A 60 -6.58 12.69 -1.33
N GLU A 61 -7.47 12.56 -0.34
CA GLU A 61 -7.42 11.49 0.65
C GLU A 61 -7.66 10.11 0.00
N GLN A 62 -8.70 10.00 -0.83
CA GLN A 62 -8.96 8.79 -1.64
C GLN A 62 -7.76 8.43 -2.52
N LEU A 63 -7.14 9.41 -3.19
CA LEU A 63 -5.98 9.15 -4.04
C LEU A 63 -4.78 8.66 -3.22
N SER A 64 -4.52 9.27 -2.06
CA SER A 64 -3.45 8.86 -1.14
C SER A 64 -3.63 7.43 -0.66
N THR A 65 -4.85 7.08 -0.22
CA THR A 65 -5.16 5.71 0.23
C THR A 65 -5.00 4.68 -0.89
N HIS A 66 -5.52 4.96 -2.09
CA HIS A 66 -5.32 4.11 -3.27
C HIS A 66 -3.82 3.94 -3.61
N HIS A 67 -3.06 5.03 -3.56
CA HIS A 67 -1.63 5.00 -3.83
C HIS A 67 -0.87 4.12 -2.84
N ILE A 68 -1.14 4.26 -1.54
CA ILE A 68 -0.52 3.44 -0.48
C ILE A 68 -0.86 1.96 -0.68
N LEU A 69 -2.13 1.64 -0.99
CA LEU A 69 -2.55 0.26 -1.22
C LEU A 69 -1.82 -0.34 -2.43
N GLN A 70 -1.81 0.38 -3.56
CA GLN A 70 -1.11 -0.06 -4.77
C GLN A 70 0.40 -0.23 -4.53
N GLN A 71 1.02 0.68 -3.77
CA GLN A 71 2.43 0.56 -3.41
C GLN A 71 2.68 -0.74 -2.64
N ARG A 72 1.88 -1.04 -1.60
CA ARG A 72 1.99 -2.28 -0.82
C ARG A 72 1.79 -3.52 -1.67
N GLU A 73 0.83 -3.52 -2.59
CA GLU A 73 0.64 -4.61 -3.54
C GLU A 73 1.86 -4.81 -4.43
N THR A 74 2.44 -3.72 -4.95
CA THR A 74 3.63 -3.81 -5.80
C THR A 74 4.85 -4.32 -5.03
N GLU A 75 5.02 -3.91 -3.78
CA GLU A 75 6.08 -4.40 -2.89
C GLU A 75 5.89 -5.89 -2.57
N ASN A 76 4.67 -6.32 -2.28
CA ASN A 76 4.33 -7.72 -2.06
C ASN A 76 4.64 -8.57 -3.30
N LEU A 77 4.19 -8.15 -4.48
CA LEU A 77 4.48 -8.84 -5.74
C LEU A 77 5.98 -8.92 -6.02
N ARG A 78 6.73 -7.83 -5.80
CA ARG A 78 8.20 -7.82 -5.93
C ARG A 78 8.84 -8.81 -4.94
N ASN A 79 8.39 -8.84 -3.69
CA ASN A 79 8.87 -9.78 -2.68
C ASN A 79 8.61 -11.24 -3.07
N ILE A 80 7.41 -11.56 -3.57
CA ILE A 80 7.07 -12.91 -4.07
C ILE A 80 7.96 -13.29 -5.24
N ILE A 81 8.12 -12.41 -6.23
CA ILE A 81 8.97 -12.65 -7.41
C ILE A 81 10.42 -12.87 -6.98
N GLN A 82 10.96 -12.07 -6.06
CA GLN A 82 12.32 -12.21 -5.56
C GLN A 82 12.52 -13.54 -4.83
N LYS A 83 11.58 -13.94 -3.95
CA LYS A 83 11.61 -15.23 -3.27
C LYS A 83 11.54 -16.40 -4.25
N ARG A 84 10.65 -16.35 -5.25
CA ARG A 84 10.55 -17.38 -6.30
C ARG A 84 11.82 -17.45 -7.15
N ARG A 85 12.40 -16.31 -7.53
CA ARG A 85 13.67 -16.25 -8.26
C ARG A 85 14.81 -16.85 -7.44
N ALA A 86 14.82 -16.68 -6.11
CA ALA A 86 15.81 -17.35 -5.25
C ALA A 86 15.57 -18.86 -5.16
N GLN A 87 14.32 -19.32 -5.04
CA GLN A 87 13.98 -20.75 -4.99
C GLN A 87 14.19 -21.48 -6.32
N ASN A 88 14.07 -20.79 -7.45
CA ASN A 88 14.36 -21.30 -8.79
C ASN A 88 15.86 -21.19 -9.16
N LYS A 89 16.75 -21.08 -8.18
CA LYS A 89 18.20 -21.18 -8.35
C LYS A 89 18.73 -22.37 -7.55
N GLY A 90 19.96 -22.79 -7.86
CA GLY A 90 20.63 -23.87 -7.13
C GLY A 90 20.03 -25.25 -7.43
N LYS A 91 20.24 -26.19 -6.50
CA LYS A 91 19.88 -27.62 -6.65
C LYS A 91 18.44 -27.86 -7.13
N ARG A 92 17.48 -27.07 -6.63
CA ARG A 92 16.05 -27.22 -6.96
C ARG A 92 15.73 -26.88 -8.42
N ALA A 93 16.48 -25.97 -9.04
CA ALA A 93 16.34 -25.67 -10.46
C ALA A 93 16.86 -26.84 -11.31
N VAL A 94 18.02 -27.40 -10.93
CA VAL A 94 18.65 -28.55 -11.61
C VAL A 94 17.80 -29.82 -11.51
N LEU A 95 17.16 -30.05 -10.36
CA LEU A 95 16.38 -31.27 -10.13
C LEU A 95 14.93 -31.21 -10.65
N LYS A 96 14.43 -30.03 -11.04
CA LYS A 96 13.03 -29.87 -11.48
C LYS A 96 12.85 -30.37 -12.92
N GLY A 97 11.95 -31.32 -13.12
CA GLY A 97 11.61 -31.86 -14.45
C GLY A 97 12.50 -33.00 -14.92
N GLN A 98 13.44 -33.44 -14.08
CA GLN A 98 14.34 -34.54 -14.40
C GLN A 98 13.77 -35.87 -13.91
N PHE A 99 13.74 -36.87 -14.79
CA PHE A 99 13.32 -38.23 -14.44
C PHE A 99 14.30 -38.83 -13.42
N HIS A 100 13.77 -39.41 -12.33
CA HIS A 100 14.55 -39.90 -11.17
C HIS A 100 15.42 -41.13 -11.44
N ILE A 101 15.66 -41.48 -12.70
CA ILE A 101 16.62 -42.51 -13.09
C ILE A 101 17.99 -41.80 -13.15
N SER A 102 18.67 -41.82 -12.00
CA SER A 102 19.92 -41.15 -11.67
C SER A 102 21.04 -41.34 -12.70
N THR A 103 21.55 -40.24 -13.26
CA THR A 103 22.79 -40.18 -14.05
C THR A 103 23.88 -39.40 -13.29
N GLN A 104 25.14 -39.80 -13.45
CA GLN A 104 26.32 -39.14 -12.83
C GLN A 104 26.41 -37.64 -13.15
N GLU A 105 25.91 -37.25 -14.33
CA GLU A 105 25.84 -35.86 -14.79
C GLU A 105 24.97 -34.98 -13.88
N LEU A 106 23.85 -35.49 -13.37
CA LEU A 106 22.99 -34.74 -12.44
C LEU A 106 23.66 -34.52 -11.09
N GLN A 107 24.43 -35.50 -10.59
CA GLN A 107 25.16 -35.36 -9.34
C GLN A 107 26.22 -34.25 -9.44
N SER A 108 26.91 -34.17 -10.57
CA SER A 108 27.90 -33.11 -10.83
C SER A 108 27.25 -31.73 -10.90
N GLN A 109 26.13 -31.59 -11.62
CA GLN A 109 25.40 -30.31 -11.72
C GLN A 109 24.82 -29.86 -10.37
N VAL A 110 24.35 -30.79 -9.54
CA VAL A 110 23.87 -30.48 -8.18
C VAL A 110 25.00 -30.00 -7.27
N ALA A 111 26.18 -30.63 -7.35
CA ALA A 111 27.36 -30.23 -6.58
C ALA A 111 27.90 -28.85 -7.00
N GLU A 112 27.91 -28.56 -8.31
CA GLU A 112 28.28 -27.23 -8.81
C GLU A 112 27.28 -26.15 -8.37
N ALA A 113 25.98 -26.44 -8.48
CA ALA A 113 24.92 -25.55 -8.03
C ALA A 113 24.97 -25.29 -6.51
N GLU A 114 25.43 -26.26 -5.72
CA GLU A 114 25.72 -26.11 -4.28
C GLU A 114 26.86 -25.15 -4.02
N ALA A 115 28.01 -25.34 -4.69
CA ALA A 115 29.17 -24.47 -4.53
C ALA A 115 28.86 -23.02 -4.94
N ALA A 116 28.12 -22.83 -6.03
CA ALA A 116 27.71 -21.51 -6.51
C ALA A 116 26.73 -20.78 -5.57
N THR A 117 25.86 -21.51 -4.88
CA THR A 117 24.92 -20.90 -3.91
C THR A 117 25.55 -20.71 -2.53
N ALA A 118 26.50 -21.55 -2.13
CA ALA A 118 27.26 -21.42 -0.90
C ALA A 118 28.11 -20.14 -0.90
N THR A 119 28.84 -19.87 -1.98
CA THR A 119 29.65 -18.64 -2.13
C THR A 119 28.80 -17.36 -2.14
N ALA A 120 27.61 -17.40 -2.76
CA ALA A 120 26.67 -16.28 -2.74
C ALA A 120 26.04 -16.01 -1.36
N SER A 121 25.94 -17.04 -0.50
CA SER A 121 25.40 -16.91 0.86
C SER A 121 26.41 -16.44 1.90
N GLN A 122 27.72 -16.41 1.58
CA GLN A 122 28.75 -15.91 2.50
C GLN A 122 28.83 -14.38 2.59
N ARG A 123 28.06 -13.63 1.79
CA ARG A 123 27.83 -12.21 2.05
C ARG A 123 27.04 -12.07 3.37
N PRO A 124 27.53 -11.29 4.35
CA PRO A 124 26.93 -11.24 5.68
C PRO A 124 25.48 -10.77 5.58
N ARG A 125 24.55 -11.64 5.96
CA ARG A 125 23.13 -11.30 6.10
C ARG A 125 22.93 -10.75 7.50
N THR A 126 22.77 -9.44 7.63
CA THR A 126 22.29 -8.80 8.85
C THR A 126 20.79 -9.10 9.01
N SER A 127 20.45 -10.29 9.49
CA SER A 127 19.10 -10.59 9.97
C SER A 127 19.20 -11.51 11.19
N PRO A 128 18.64 -11.15 12.35
CA PRO A 128 18.71 -11.99 13.54
C PRO A 128 18.01 -13.33 13.30
N ARG A 129 18.67 -14.43 13.64
CA ARG A 129 18.04 -15.75 13.69
C ARG A 129 17.17 -15.81 14.95
N LEU A 130 15.88 -15.98 14.79
CA LEU A 130 14.98 -16.39 15.88
C LEU A 130 15.30 -17.85 16.23
N ASN A 131 15.91 -18.07 17.40
CA ASN A 131 16.04 -19.38 18.01
C ASN A 131 14.72 -19.71 18.71
N TYR A 132 13.95 -20.64 18.16
CA TYR A 132 12.66 -21.08 18.70
C TYR A 132 12.78 -22.04 19.91
N HIS A 133 13.98 -22.27 20.45
CA HIS A 133 14.18 -23.27 21.50
C HIS A 133 14.13 -22.70 22.93
N THR A 134 14.33 -21.39 23.13
CA THR A 134 14.42 -20.79 24.47
C THR A 134 13.14 -20.10 24.96
N VAL A 135 12.07 -20.04 24.15
CA VAL A 135 10.86 -19.25 24.49
C VAL A 135 9.83 -20.03 25.32
N ILE A 136 9.98 -21.35 25.48
CA ILE A 136 8.90 -22.21 26.01
C ILE A 136 8.99 -22.43 27.54
N GLU A 137 10.10 -22.12 28.22
CA GLU A 137 10.25 -22.38 29.67
C GLU A 137 10.21 -21.15 30.58
N GLU A 138 10.11 -19.91 30.06
CA GLU A 138 10.16 -18.67 30.89
C GLU A 138 8.86 -17.85 30.87
N ILE A 139 7.68 -18.44 30.60
CA ILE A 139 6.38 -17.73 30.65
C ILE A 139 5.42 -18.38 31.66
N ASP A 140 5.91 -18.79 32.82
CA ASP A 140 5.01 -19.34 33.88
C ASP A 140 5.16 -18.71 35.26
N GLU A 141 5.95 -17.65 35.45
CA GLU A 141 5.95 -16.95 36.73
C GLU A 141 6.08 -15.44 36.54
N GLU A 142 5.14 -14.70 37.15
CA GLU A 142 5.17 -13.26 37.44
C GLU A 142 4.39 -12.30 36.50
N SER A 143 3.09 -12.16 36.78
CA SER A 143 2.43 -10.85 36.93
C SER A 143 0.96 -11.09 37.32
N GLU A 144 0.75 -11.51 38.57
CA GLU A 144 -0.54 -11.31 39.24
C GLU A 144 -0.72 -9.82 39.60
N GLU A 145 -1.99 -9.42 39.70
CA GLU A 145 -2.52 -8.27 40.45
C GLU A 145 -2.30 -6.86 39.89
N GLU A 146 -3.23 -5.90 39.97
CA GLU A 146 -4.65 -5.83 40.27
C GLU A 146 -5.08 -4.37 39.97
N LEU A 147 -6.40 -4.17 39.94
CA LEU A 147 -7.12 -2.93 40.23
C LEU A 147 -7.03 -1.72 39.27
N PHE A 148 -8.12 -1.59 38.52
CA PHE A 148 -8.74 -0.29 38.23
C PHE A 148 -9.00 0.47 39.54
N ASP A 149 -8.64 1.75 39.58
CA ASP A 149 -9.29 2.72 40.47
C ASP A 149 -9.69 3.97 39.66
N SER A 150 -11.01 4.17 39.61
CA SER A 150 -11.79 5.44 39.66
C SER A 150 -10.99 6.68 40.10
N ASP A 151 -11.25 7.94 39.72
CA ASP A 151 -12.49 8.63 39.36
C ASP A 151 -12.17 10.11 39.00
N LEU A 152 -13.18 10.81 38.45
CA LEU A 152 -13.42 12.28 38.50
C LEU A 152 -12.51 13.22 37.64
N ASP A 153 -13.01 14.18 36.85
CA ASP A 153 -14.29 14.89 36.94
C ASP A 153 -14.62 15.76 35.68
N GLU A 154 -15.91 16.09 35.56
CA GLU A 154 -16.45 17.40 35.15
C GLU A 154 -16.79 17.77 33.67
N LEU A 155 -18.09 17.59 33.36
CA LEU A 155 -19.05 18.48 32.68
C LEU A 155 -18.89 18.92 31.20
N ALA A 156 -19.79 18.38 30.37
CA ALA A 156 -20.65 19.19 29.48
C ALA A 156 -21.92 18.41 29.07
N LEU A 157 -22.96 18.47 29.91
CA LEU A 157 -24.38 18.64 29.52
C LEU A 157 -25.26 18.81 30.77
#